data_AF-A0A442IEX2-F1
#
_entry.id   AF-A0A442IEX2-F1
#
_cell.length_a   1.000
_cell.length_b   1.000
_cell.length_c   1.000
_cell.angle_alpha   90.00
_cell.angle_beta   90.00
_cell.angle_gamma   90.00
#
_symmetry.space_group_name_H-M   'P 1'
#
loop_
_entity.id
_entity.type
_entity.pdbx_description
1 polymer ?
#
loop_
_entity_poly.entity_id
_entity_poly.type
_entity_poly.pdbx_seq_one_letter_code
_entity_poly.pdbx_strand_id
1 'polypeptide(L)' 'MPENEKISEADKEIINKLLLELATELDLHYDDEDMFALAPTFMVIKDGVKLLSRVGYSVHPDVERILARFNKSHQ' A
#
# COMPACT_ATOMS: atom_id res chain seq x y z
N MET A 1 2.40 -25.76 -13.28
CA MET A 1 2.56 -24.61 -12.35
C MET A 1 1.97 -25.07 -11.04
N PRO A 2 2.67 -25.06 -9.90
CA PRO A 2 2.05 -25.52 -8.66
C PRO A 2 0.91 -24.57 -8.31
N GLU A 3 -0.30 -25.12 -8.25
CA GLU A 3 -1.52 -24.44 -7.83
C GLU A 3 -1.52 -24.30 -6.31
N ASN A 4 -1.87 -23.10 -5.81
CA ASN A 4 -2.33 -22.82 -4.45
C ASN A 4 -1.33 -22.87 -3.28
N GLU A 5 -0.18 -22.19 -3.37
CA GLU A 5 0.41 -21.69 -2.12
C GLU A 5 -0.48 -20.57 -1.57
N LYS A 6 -1.25 -20.89 -0.53
CA LYS A 6 -1.97 -19.88 0.25
C LYS A 6 -0.92 -18.95 0.87
N ILE A 7 -1.09 -17.64 0.67
CA ILE A 7 -0.29 -16.61 1.33
C ILE A 7 -0.30 -16.88 2.84
N SER A 8 0.88 -17.16 3.41
CA SER A 8 1.03 -17.49 4.82
C SER A 8 0.86 -16.24 5.69
N GLU A 9 0.68 -16.41 7.01
CA GLU A 9 0.65 -15.26 7.93
C GLU A 9 1.98 -14.47 7.90
N ALA A 10 3.11 -15.16 7.71
CA ALA A 10 4.41 -14.51 7.57
C ALA A 10 4.50 -13.66 6.29
N ASP A 11 3.96 -14.15 5.17
CA ASP A 11 3.92 -13.38 3.92
C ASP A 11 3.04 -12.14 4.06
N LYS A 12 1.87 -12.25 4.72
CA LYS A 12 0.99 -11.11 4.99
C LYS A 12 1.69 -10.04 5.81
N GLU A 13 2.40 -10.45 6.86
CA GLU A 13 3.18 -9.56 7.73
C GLU A 13 4.31 -8.86 6.94
N ILE A 14 5.02 -9.59 6.08
CA ILE A 14 6.06 -9.02 5.22
C ILE A 14 5.47 -7.98 4.27
N ILE A 15 4.37 -8.31 3.58
CA ILE A 15 3.70 -7.38 2.67
C ILE A 15 3.22 -6.14 3.43
N ASN A 16 2.65 -6.30 4.62
CA ASN A 16 2.19 -5.16 5.42
C ASN A 16 3.35 -4.25 5.85
N LYS A 17 4.50 -4.82 6.24
CA LYS A 17 5.73 -4.07 6.55
C LYS A 17 6.28 -3.33 5.34
N LEU A 18 6.29 -3.96 4.17
CA LEU A 18 6.72 -3.33 2.93
C LEU A 18 5.83 -2.15 2.56
N LEU A 19 4.50 -2.31 2.66
CA LEU A 19 3.54 -1.23 2.42
C LEU A 19 3.70 -0.10 3.42
N LEU A 20 3.95 -0.41 4.70
CA LEU A 20 4.18 0.58 5.75
C LEU A 20 5.48 1.38 5.51
N GLU A 21 6.57 0.70 5.19
CA GLU A 21 7.85 1.36 4.91
C GLU A 21 7.72 2.29 3.71
N LEU A 22 7.11 1.82 2.63
CA LEU A 22 6.86 2.64 1.45
C LEU A 22 5.92 3.81 1.76
N ALA A 23 4.85 3.60 2.53
CA ALA A 23 3.96 4.67 2.93
C ALA A 23 4.68 5.75 3.75
N THR A 24 5.57 5.35 4.65
CA THR A 24 6.35 6.25 5.50
C THR A 24 7.34 7.06 4.68
N GLU A 25 8.06 6.42 3.75
CA GLU A 25 8.99 7.10 2.84
C GLU A 25 8.26 8.13 1.97
N LEU A 26 7.08 7.78 1.44
CA LEU A 26 6.27 8.69 0.65
C LEU A 26 5.73 9.86 1.47
N ASP A 27 5.29 9.61 2.71
CA ASP A 27 4.77 10.66 3.60
C ASP A 27 5.88 11.63 4.05
N LEU A 28 7.11 11.13 4.22
CA LEU A 28 8.27 11.91 4.67
C LEU A 28 8.90 12.77 3.59
N HIS A 29 8.94 12.28 2.34
CA HIS A 29 9.76 12.88 1.29
C HIS A 29 8.99 13.59 0.18
N TYR A 30 7.66 13.50 0.17
CA TYR A 30 6.86 14.05 -0.92
C TYR A 30 5.68 14.89 -0.40
N ASP A 31 5.50 16.03 -1.04
CA ASP A 31 4.40 16.94 -0.77
C ASP A 31 3.20 16.63 -1.66
N ASP A 32 2.04 17.25 -1.39
CA ASP A 32 0.80 16.98 -2.11
C ASP A 32 0.91 17.27 -3.62
N GLU A 33 1.76 18.23 -3.98
CA GLU A 33 2.03 18.64 -5.37
C GLU A 33 2.79 17.55 -6.15
N ASP A 34 3.63 16.76 -5.48
CA ASP A 34 4.43 15.68 -6.09
C ASP A 34 3.60 14.41 -6.33
N MET A 35 2.45 14.29 -5.66
CA MET A 35 1.64 13.08 -5.67
C MET A 35 1.18 12.67 -7.07
N PHE A 36 0.98 13.63 -7.98
CA PHE A 36 0.61 13.34 -9.37
C PHE A 36 1.65 12.48 -10.08
N ALA A 37 2.93 12.82 -9.92
CA ALA A 37 4.03 12.05 -10.51
C ALA A 37 4.15 10.64 -9.89
N LEU A 38 3.67 10.48 -8.66
CA LEU A 38 3.70 9.23 -7.91
C LEU A 38 2.46 8.33 -8.15
N ALA A 39 1.52 8.72 -9.01
CA ALA A 39 0.32 7.94 -9.28
C ALA A 39 0.58 6.45 -9.60
N PRO A 40 1.61 6.07 -10.39
CA PRO A 40 1.94 4.66 -10.62
C PRO A 40 2.28 3.90 -9.33
N THR A 41 3.05 4.51 -8.43
CA THR A 41 3.41 3.94 -7.12
C THR A 41 2.16 3.73 -6.26
N PHE A 42 1.29 4.73 -6.20
CA PHE A 42 0.03 4.63 -5.44
C PHE A 42 -0.93 3.57 -6.00
N MET A 43 -0.91 3.28 -7.30
CA MET A 43 -1.68 2.16 -7.85
C MET A 43 -1.18 0.82 -7.33
N VAL A 44 0.15 0.63 -7.26
CA VAL A 44 0.73 -0.61 -6.71
C VAL A 44 0.41 -0.76 -5.23
N ILE A 45 0.48 0.33 -4.45
CA ILE A 45 0.06 0.33 -3.03
C ILE A 45 -1.41 -0.10 -2.91
N LYS A 46 -2.31 0.48 -3.72
CA LYS A 46 -3.74 0.09 -3.74
C LYS A 46 -3.93 -1.39 -4.03
N ASP A 47 -3.15 -1.98 -4.94
CA ASP A 47 -3.23 -3.40 -5.25
C ASP A 47 -2.69 -4.28 -4.12
N GLY A 48 -1.64 -3.84 -3.42
CA GLY A 48 -1.18 -4.48 -2.18
C GLY A 48 -2.23 -4.48 -1.07
N VAL A 49 -2.91 -3.35 -0.84
CA VAL A 49 -4.02 -3.27 0.12
C VAL A 49 -5.15 -4.23 -0.26
N LYS A 50 -5.54 -4.28 -1.54
CA LYS A 50 -6.56 -5.23 -2.02
C LYS A 50 -6.14 -6.68 -1.82
N LEU A 51 -4.86 -7.00 -2.03
CA LEU A 51 -4.34 -8.35 -1.83
C LEU A 51 -4.50 -8.78 -0.37
N LEU A 52 -4.06 -7.95 0.58
CA LEU A 52 -4.18 -8.24 2.01
C LEU A 52 -5.65 -8.32 2.45
N SER A 53 -6.50 -7.43 1.96
CA SER A 53 -7.94 -7.46 2.22
C SER A 53 -8.60 -8.76 1.73
N ARG A 54 -8.25 -9.25 0.54
CA ARG A 54 -8.78 -10.53 -0.01
C ARG A 54 -8.43 -11.74 0.86
N VAL A 55 -7.34 -11.67 1.61
CA VAL A 55 -6.90 -12.74 2.52
C VAL A 55 -7.23 -12.47 3.99
N GLY A 56 -8.12 -11.49 4.25
CA GLY A 56 -8.63 -11.18 5.58
C GLY A 56 -7.63 -10.46 6.50
N TYR A 57 -6.61 -9.81 5.93
CA TYR A 57 -5.58 -9.11 6.69
C TYR A 57 -5.70 -7.60 6.49
N SER A 58 -5.79 -6.86 7.58
CA SER A 58 -5.87 -5.40 7.60
C SER A 58 -4.48 -4.77 7.48
N VAL A 59 -4.36 -3.73 6.66
CA VAL A 59 -3.10 -2.96 6.52
C VAL A 59 -2.89 -2.00 7.69
N HIS A 60 -1.66 -1.54 7.85
CA HIS A 60 -1.35 -0.49 8.84
C HIS A 60 -2.11 0.82 8.52
N PRO A 61 -2.62 1.56 9.53
CA PRO A 61 -3.39 2.80 9.32
C PRO A 61 -2.66 3.89 8.53
N ASP A 62 -1.32 3.94 8.63
CA ASP A 62 -0.51 4.92 7.88
C ASP A 62 -0.60 4.69 6.36
N VAL A 63 -0.75 3.44 5.92
CA VAL A 63 -0.98 3.09 4.50
C VAL A 63 -2.32 3.65 4.04
N GLU A 64 -3.36 3.56 4.88
CA GLU A 64 -4.67 4.13 4.57
C GLU A 64 -4.63 5.67 4.53
N ARG A 65 -3.89 6.28 5.47
CA ARG A 65 -3.72 7.74 5.52
C ARG A 65 -3.06 8.29 4.26
N ILE A 66 -1.95 7.70 3.81
CA ILE A 66 -1.23 8.18 2.63
C ILE A 66 -2.05 7.98 1.34
N LEU A 67 -2.85 6.91 1.27
CA LEU A 67 -3.80 6.70 0.17
C LEU A 67 -4.92 7.75 0.16
N ALA A 68 -5.43 8.11 1.34
CA ALA A 68 -6.43 9.17 1.46
C ALA A 68 -5.85 10.54 1.06
N ARG A 69 -4.60 10.83 1.43
CA ARG A 69 -3.84 12.02 1.02
C ARG A 69 -3.69 12.08 -0.51
N PHE A 70 -3.21 11.00 -1.14
CA PHE A 70 -3.11 10.88 -2.60
C PHE A 70 -4.45 11.09 -3.32
N ASN A 71 -5.53 10.49 -2.81
CA ASN A 71 -6.85 10.63 -3.45
C ASN A 71 -7.37 12.07 -3.39
N LYS A 72 -7.00 12.85 -2.36
CA LYS A 72 -7.38 14.26 -2.24
C LYS A 72 -6.60 15.15 -3.20
N SER A 73 -5.33 14.88 -3.45
CA SER A 73 -4.51 15.66 -4.39
C SER A 73 -4.85 15.43 -5.86
N HIS A 74 -5.71 14.45 -6.18
CA HIS A 74 -6.17 14.10 -7.53
C HIS A 74 -7.65 14.44 -7.79
N GLN A 75 -8.28 15.22 -6.90
CA GLN A 75 -9.63 15.78 -7.09
C GLN A 75 -9.55 17.15 -7.76
#